data_AF-A0A9Q1DU48-F1
#
_entry.id   AF-A0A9Q1DU48-F1
#
_cell.length_a   1.000
_cell.length_b   1.000
_cell.length_c   1.000
_cell.angle_alpha   90.00
_cell.angle_beta   90.00
_cell.angle_gamma   90.00
#
_symmetry.space_group_name_H-M   'P 1'
#
loop_
_entity.id
_entity.type
_entity.pdbx_description
1 polymer ?
#
loop_
_entity_poly.entity_id
_entity_poly.type
_entity_poly.pdbx_seq_one_letter_code
_entity_poly.pdbx_strand_id
1 'polypeptide(L)'
;MSARPLPMFALLRRPVISAGFRIPKGRLTTVFPLGATVAFRTILSGKNTEEKDDRINKTIDKDVSKVVHNFNVEDLGSKVAFCRCWKSKKFPYCDGSHGLHNRMTGDNVGPLIIIKKA
;
A
#
# COMPACT_ATOMS: atom_id res chain seq x y z
N MET A 1 -12.76 -5.89 16.71
CA MET A 1 -11.65 -6.88 16.74
C MET A 1 -11.88 -7.85 15.60
N SER A 2 -11.40 -7.52 14.39
CA SER A 2 -11.66 -8.33 13.20
C SER A 2 -10.48 -9.24 12.94
N ALA A 3 -10.71 -10.55 13.05
CA ALA A 3 -9.74 -11.58 12.71
C ALA A 3 -9.33 -11.44 11.24
N ARG A 4 -8.03 -11.38 10.97
CA ARG A 4 -7.47 -11.47 9.61
C ARG A 4 -7.42 -12.95 9.22
N PRO A 5 -7.77 -13.33 7.98
CA PRO A 5 -7.69 -14.71 7.56
C PRO A 5 -6.22 -15.13 7.47
N LEU A 6 -5.92 -16.34 7.95
CA LEU A 6 -4.62 -16.97 7.81
C LEU A 6 -4.30 -17.13 6.31
N PRO A 7 -3.07 -16.83 5.87
CA PRO A 7 -2.70 -17.08 4.49
C PRO A 7 -2.69 -18.61 4.27
N MET A 8 -3.43 -19.05 3.26
CA MET A 8 -3.53 -20.43 2.80
C MET A 8 -2.20 -20.87 2.16
N PHE A 9 -1.12 -20.93 2.95
CA PHE A 9 0.15 -21.57 2.57
C PHE A 9 0.09 -23.05 2.93
N ALA A 10 -0.87 -23.77 2.34
CA ALA A 10 -0.87 -25.22 2.31
C ALA A 10 -1.13 -25.63 0.86
N LEU A 11 -0.24 -26.46 0.30
CA LEU A 11 -0.24 -27.05 -1.05
C LEU A 11 0.76 -26.50 -2.07
N LEU A 12 1.90 -25.92 -1.64
CA LEU A 12 3.09 -25.98 -2.47
C LEU A 12 3.84 -27.28 -2.20
N ARG A 13 3.83 -28.11 -3.24
CA ARG A 13 4.41 -29.45 -3.38
C ARG A 13 5.76 -29.55 -2.67
N ARG A 14 5.90 -30.57 -1.81
CA ARG A 14 7.17 -31.02 -1.25
C ARG A 14 8.20 -31.16 -2.38
N PRO A 15 9.41 -30.61 -2.27
CA PRO A 15 10.46 -30.94 -3.22
C PRO A 15 10.75 -32.42 -3.07
N VAL A 16 10.52 -33.18 -4.14
CA VAL A 16 11.02 -34.55 -4.26
C VAL A 16 12.53 -34.43 -4.36
N ILE A 17 13.22 -34.56 -3.22
CA ILE A 17 14.67 -34.68 -3.18
C ILE A 17 14.97 -36.09 -3.68
N SER A 18 15.25 -36.21 -4.98
CA SER A 18 15.85 -37.41 -5.55
C SER A 18 17.20 -37.62 -4.87
N ALA A 19 17.25 -38.62 -3.99
CA ALA A 19 18.47 -39.08 -3.36
C ALA A 19 19.34 -39.77 -4.41
N GLY A 20 20.36 -39.08 -4.94
CA GLY A 20 21.23 -39.74 -5.93
C GLY A 20 22.38 -38.96 -6.55
N PHE A 21 22.80 -37.80 -6.06
CA PHE A 21 23.98 -37.12 -6.62
C PHE A 21 25.24 -37.43 -5.80
N ARG A 22 25.95 -38.52 -6.15
CA ARG A 22 27.23 -38.90 -5.56
C ARG A 22 28.35 -38.05 -6.18
N ILE A 23 28.77 -36.99 -5.48
CA ILE A 23 29.87 -36.11 -5.93
C ILE A 23 31.22 -36.81 -5.66
N PRO A 24 32.07 -37.07 -6.67
CA PRO A 24 33.40 -37.63 -6.45
C PRO A 24 34.27 -36.65 -5.65
N LYS A 25 35.14 -37.18 -4.77
CA LYS A 25 35.90 -36.41 -3.75
C LYS A 25 36.69 -35.20 -4.31
N GLY A 26 37.07 -35.22 -5.60
CA GLY A 26 37.77 -34.11 -6.27
C GLY A 26 36.87 -33.01 -6.85
N ARG A 27 35.54 -33.17 -6.88
CA ARG A 27 34.59 -32.20 -7.44
C ARG A 27 33.85 -31.39 -6.37
N LEU A 28 34.00 -31.77 -5.10
CA LEU A 28 33.41 -31.08 -3.95
C LEU A 28 33.99 -29.67 -3.77
N THR A 29 35.29 -29.49 -4.06
CA THR A 29 35.99 -28.20 -4.01
C THR A 29 35.43 -27.17 -5.00
N THR A 30 34.83 -27.63 -6.11
CA THR A 30 34.22 -26.75 -7.11
C THR A 30 32.75 -26.45 -6.81
N VAL A 31 32.02 -27.43 -6.25
CA VAL A 31 30.57 -27.31 -6.01
C VAL A 31 30.28 -26.48 -4.76
N PHE A 32 31.12 -26.57 -3.73
CA PHE A 32 30.96 -25.83 -2.47
C PHE A 32 31.01 -24.28 -2.64
N PRO A 33 32.02 -23.68 -3.30
CA PRO A 33 32.06 -22.23 -3.52
C PRO A 33 30.95 -21.74 -4.44
N LEU A 34 30.52 -22.54 -5.42
CA LEU A 34 29.40 -22.20 -6.30
C LEU A 34 28.07 -22.20 -5.53
N GLY A 35 27.85 -23.21 -4.68
CA GLY A 35 26.68 -23.26 -3.79
C GLY A 35 26.65 -22.12 -2.79
N ALA A 36 27.81 -21.83 -2.17
CA ALA A 36 27.95 -20.73 -1.22
C ALA A 36 27.68 -19.37 -1.86
N THR A 37 28.22 -19.09 -3.06
CA THR A 37 27.99 -17.82 -3.76
C THR A 37 26.54 -17.62 -4.19
N VAL A 38 25.85 -18.68 -4.64
CA VAL A 38 24.42 -18.62 -4.99
C VAL A 38 23.55 -18.36 -3.75
N ALA A 39 23.82 -19.07 -2.65
CA ALA A 39 23.11 -18.87 -1.38
C ALA A 39 23.37 -17.47 -0.80
N PHE A 40 24.61 -16.99 -0.84
CA PHE A 40 24.98 -15.66 -0.36
C PHE A 40 24.28 -14.56 -1.19
N ARG A 41 24.19 -14.72 -2.51
CA ARG A 41 23.44 -13.79 -3.39
C ARG A 41 21.94 -13.75 -3.09
N THR A 42 21.33 -14.89 -2.74
CA THR A 42 19.90 -14.94 -2.40
C THR A 42 19.60 -14.40 -1.01
N ILE A 43 20.49 -14.62 -0.04
CA ILE A 43 20.39 -14.07 1.32
C ILE A 43 20.63 -12.54 1.31
N LEU A 44 21.60 -12.05 0.53
CA LEU A 44 21.85 -10.62 0.36
C LEU A 44 20.81 -9.91 -0.51
N SER A 45 20.17 -10.61 -1.45
CA SER A 45 19.01 -10.09 -2.19
C SER A 45 17.71 -10.25 -1.41
N GLY A 46 17.79 -10.25 -0.07
CA GLY A 46 16.67 -10.21 0.85
C GLY A 46 15.62 -9.25 0.29
N LYS A 47 14.50 -9.83 -0.14
CA LYS A 47 13.43 -9.10 -0.80
C LYS A 47 12.85 -8.14 0.23
N ASN A 48 13.24 -6.87 0.14
CA ASN A 48 12.51 -5.76 0.75
C ASN A 48 11.15 -5.71 0.06
N THR A 49 10.18 -6.45 0.58
CA THR A 49 8.78 -6.26 0.22
C THR A 49 8.35 -4.97 0.89
N GLU A 50 8.49 -3.86 0.17
CA GLU A 50 7.83 -2.60 0.49
C GLU A 50 6.33 -2.87 0.65
N GLU A 51 5.85 -2.93 1.90
CA GLU A 51 4.41 -2.99 2.17
C GLU A 51 3.80 -1.67 1.70
N LYS A 52 3.00 -1.73 0.62
CA LYS A 52 2.31 -0.54 0.12
C LYS A 52 1.19 -0.16 1.08
N ASP A 53 1.34 0.99 1.75
CA ASP A 53 0.27 1.62 2.53
C ASP A 53 -0.90 2.01 1.60
N ASP A 54 -2.04 1.34 1.79
CA ASP A 54 -3.27 1.48 1.01
C ASP A 54 -4.23 2.54 1.58
N ARG A 55 -3.81 3.30 2.61
CA ARG A 55 -4.64 4.36 3.20
C ARG A 55 -4.98 5.46 2.21
N ILE A 56 -6.27 5.84 2.20
CA ILE A 56 -6.80 6.99 1.44
C ILE A 56 -6.17 8.29 1.95
N ASN A 57 -6.26 8.51 3.27
CA ASN A 57 -5.67 9.65 3.96
C ASN A 57 -4.21 9.37 4.35
N LYS A 58 -3.28 10.03 3.65
CA LYS A 58 -1.84 9.87 3.86
C LYS A 58 -1.24 10.89 4.83
N THR A 59 -1.85 12.07 5.00
CA THR A 59 -1.18 13.21 5.66
C THR A 59 -2.03 13.98 6.67
N ILE A 60 -3.36 13.92 6.60
CA ILE A 60 -4.25 14.78 7.40
C ILE A 60 -4.47 14.12 8.77
N ASP A 61 -4.25 14.84 9.87
CA ASP A 61 -4.62 14.49 11.25
C ASP A 61 -4.43 13.00 11.60
N LYS A 62 -3.19 12.50 11.43
CA LYS A 62 -2.87 11.06 11.54
C LYS A 62 -2.88 10.54 12.98
N ASP A 63 -2.80 11.44 13.94
CA ASP A 63 -2.95 11.21 15.37
C ASP A 63 -4.43 11.04 15.78
N VAL A 64 -5.36 11.54 14.96
CA VAL A 64 -6.80 11.43 15.21
C VAL A 64 -7.30 10.09 14.66
N SER A 65 -7.89 9.27 15.55
CA SER A 65 -8.40 7.94 15.19
C SER A 65 -9.53 7.97 14.15
N LYS A 66 -10.31 9.06 14.12
CA LYS A 66 -11.39 9.32 13.16
C LYS A 66 -11.57 10.82 12.96
N VAL A 67 -11.14 11.32 11.80
CA VAL A 67 -11.25 12.74 11.44
C VAL A 67 -12.67 13.06 10.97
N VAL A 68 -13.34 14.00 11.65
CA VAL A 68 -14.73 14.43 11.37
C VAL A 68 -14.78 15.95 11.40
N HIS A 69 -15.49 16.55 10.44
CA HIS A 69 -15.74 17.99 10.40
C HIS A 69 -17.25 18.24 10.48
N ASN A 70 -17.66 19.18 11.32
CA ASN A 70 -19.06 19.57 11.51
C ASN A 70 -19.23 21.02 11.04
N PHE A 71 -20.30 21.28 10.31
CA PHE A 71 -20.66 22.61 9.82
C PHE A 71 -22.16 22.81 10.00
N ASN A 72 -22.56 23.97 10.51
CA ASN A 72 -23.95 24.40 10.44
C ASN A 72 -24.23 24.89 9.03
N VAL A 73 -25.39 24.50 8.48
CA VAL A 73 -25.74 24.82 7.10
C VAL A 73 -26.02 26.32 6.94
N GLU A 74 -26.45 26.97 8.02
CA GLU A 74 -26.79 28.39 8.11
C GLU A 74 -25.56 29.29 7.95
N ASP A 75 -24.41 28.84 8.45
CA ASP A 75 -23.13 29.57 8.45
C ASP A 75 -22.38 29.44 7.10
N LEU A 76 -22.86 28.57 6.20
CA LEU A 76 -22.25 28.38 4.88
C LEU A 76 -22.60 29.54 3.93
N GLY A 77 -21.62 29.92 3.11
CA GLY A 77 -21.85 30.84 2.00
C GLY A 77 -22.80 30.27 0.94
N SER A 78 -23.11 31.07 -0.08
CA SER A 78 -24.04 30.69 -1.16
C SER A 78 -23.64 29.39 -1.89
N LYS A 79 -22.34 29.11 -1.98
CA LYS A 79 -21.79 27.88 -2.57
C LYS A 79 -20.49 27.50 -1.88
N VAL A 80 -20.42 26.26 -1.39
CA VAL A 80 -19.23 25.72 -0.71
C VAL A 80 -18.90 24.34 -1.29
N ALA A 81 -17.61 24.03 -1.42
CA ALA A 81 -17.14 22.73 -1.87
C ALA A 81 -16.25 22.07 -0.81
N PHE A 82 -16.61 20.85 -0.40
CA PHE A 82 -15.88 20.05 0.58
C PHE A 82 -15.08 18.95 -0.09
N CYS A 83 -13.87 18.71 0.42
CA CYS A 83 -12.95 17.70 -0.06
C CYS A 83 -13.44 16.30 0.31
N ARG A 84 -13.35 15.36 -0.65
CA ARG A 84 -13.55 13.92 -0.41
C ARG A 84 -12.34 13.06 -0.77
N CYS A 85 -11.29 13.65 -1.35
CA CYS A 85 -10.11 12.93 -1.83
C CYS A 85 -8.95 12.88 -0.82
N TRP A 86 -9.03 13.63 0.29
CA TRP A 86 -7.96 13.74 1.29
C TRP A 86 -6.61 14.28 0.77
N LYS A 87 -6.60 14.94 -0.40
CA LYS A 87 -5.39 15.55 -0.99
C LYS A 87 -5.37 17.07 -0.91
N SER A 88 -6.45 17.69 -0.43
CA SER A 88 -6.54 19.14 -0.37
C SER A 88 -5.59 19.71 0.68
N LYS A 89 -4.90 20.81 0.34
CA LYS A 89 -4.12 21.60 1.29
C LYS A 89 -4.99 22.49 2.17
N LYS A 90 -6.26 22.68 1.80
CA LYS A 90 -7.26 23.44 2.55
C LYS A 90 -8.33 22.53 3.16
N PHE A 91 -8.00 21.27 3.43
CA PHE A 91 -8.92 20.32 4.04
C PHE A 91 -9.54 20.94 5.30
N PRO A 92 -10.86 20.90 5.49
CA PRO A 92 -11.86 20.06 4.81
C PRO A 92 -12.45 20.63 3.50
N TYR A 93 -12.06 21.83 3.07
CA TYR A 93 -12.54 22.43 1.83
C TYR A 93 -11.83 21.86 0.60
N CYS A 94 -12.48 21.90 -0.56
CA CYS A 94 -11.89 21.48 -1.81
C CYS A 94 -11.07 22.63 -2.43
N ASP A 95 -9.82 22.36 -2.79
CA ASP A 95 -8.92 23.27 -3.51
C ASP A 95 -8.60 22.81 -4.95
N GLY A 96 -9.31 21.79 -5.45
CA GLY A 96 -9.08 21.21 -6.79
C GLY A 96 -8.02 20.11 -6.84
N SER A 97 -7.34 19.79 -5.74
CA SER A 97 -6.26 18.76 -5.73
C SER A 97 -6.72 17.35 -6.16
N HIS A 98 -8.02 17.07 -6.15
CA HIS A 98 -8.58 15.82 -6.69
C HIS A 98 -8.28 15.63 -8.19
N GLY A 99 -8.15 16.70 -8.98
CA GLY A 99 -7.84 16.60 -10.41
C GLY A 99 -6.47 15.97 -10.67
N LEU A 100 -5.45 16.38 -9.90
CA LEU A 100 -4.12 15.80 -9.98
C LEU A 100 -4.11 14.34 -9.52
N HIS A 101 -4.80 14.05 -8.41
CA HIS A 101 -4.95 12.69 -7.88
C HIS A 101 -5.59 11.76 -8.92
N ASN A 102 -6.72 12.16 -9.52
CA ASN A 102 -7.41 11.40 -10.56
C ASN A 102 -6.49 11.14 -11.76
N ARG A 103 -5.78 12.17 -12.25
CA ARG A 103 -4.85 12.02 -13.38
C ARG A 103 -3.71 11.04 -13.08
N MET A 104 -3.14 11.08 -11.87
CA MET A 104 -2.00 10.24 -11.49
C MET A 104 -2.39 8.78 -11.20
N THR A 105 -3.61 8.55 -10.73
CA THR A 105 -4.06 7.23 -10.24
C THR A 105 -5.07 6.54 -11.15
N GLY A 106 -5.69 7.27 -12.09
CA GLY A 106 -6.83 6.79 -12.86
C GLY A 106 -8.16 6.82 -12.10
N ASP A 107 -8.20 7.49 -10.95
CA ASP A 107 -9.38 7.63 -10.10
C ASP A 107 -10.36 8.69 -10.66
N ASN A 108 -11.57 8.75 -10.09
CA ASN A 108 -12.66 9.62 -10.54
C ASN A 108 -13.37 10.37 -9.40
N VAL A 109 -12.66 10.63 -8.29
CA VAL A 109 -13.23 11.33 -7.14
C VAL A 109 -13.45 12.83 -7.39
N GLY A 110 -14.39 13.42 -6.66
CA GLY A 110 -14.71 14.85 -6.73
C GLY A 110 -15.27 15.39 -5.42
N PRO A 111 -15.44 16.72 -5.30
CA PRO A 111 -15.92 17.34 -4.07
C PRO A 111 -17.40 17.07 -3.81
N LEU A 112 -17.84 17.33 -2.57
CA LEU A 112 -19.25 17.55 -2.24
C LEU A 112 -19.53 19.05 -2.34
N ILE A 113 -20.49 19.46 -3.17
CA ILE A 113 -20.85 20.87 -3.35
C ILE A 113 -22.19 21.11 -2.66
N ILE A 114 -22.22 22.06 -1.73
CA ILE A 114 -23.44 22.55 -1.08
C ILE A 114 -23.75 23.93 -1.66
N ILE A 115 -24.96 24.08 -2.19
CA ILE A 115 -25.45 25.34 -2.77
C ILE A 115 -26.68 25.74 -1.96
N LYS A 116 -26.65 26.93 -1.35
CA LYS A 116 -27.81 27.47 -0.67
C LYS A 116 -28.81 27.90 -1.74
N LYS A 117 -30.01 27.32 -1.72
CA LYS A 117 -31.09 27.77 -2.58
C LYS A 117 -31.48 29.18 -2.14
N ALA A 118 -31.47 30.11 -3.09
CA ALA A 118 -31.94 31.47 -2.90
C ALA A 118 -33.45 31.50 -2.64
#